data_AF-A0A7K1WY49-F1
#
_entry.id   AF-A0A7K1WY49-F1
#
_cell.length_a   1.000
_cell.length_b   1.000
_cell.length_c   1.000
_cell.angle_alpha   90.00
_cell.angle_beta   90.00
_cell.angle_gamma   90.00
#
_symmetry.space_group_name_H-M   'P 1'
#
loop_
_entity.id
_entity.type
_entity.pdbx_description
1 polymer ?
#
loop_
_entity_poly.entity_id
_entity_poly.type
_entity_poly.pdbx_seq_one_letter_code
_entity_poly.pdbx_strand_id
1 'polypeptide(L)'
;MENLLNNIFSYSVVSALITLIITKIVEGRIQSSFDKKLENIKKEHSLEIAKFHTEIDSLKAKENFKFTKLHEQRFEVLKNTYSYINNTKSDLSKYVDLMKTASIDSTDEQYKQELHGNFIKSQEQFIKYFGDNLIFFSENLENIVADFALECMHISNDYDTNKIFKIPLDTARKSQKNAESYLTLDDNIYFIMKTIKTEFRYLLGTDL
;
A
#
# COMPACT_ATOMS: atom_id res chain seq x y z
N MET A 1 -99.48 -29.77 15.36
CA MET A 1 -98.41 -28.79 15.65
C MET A 1 -97.03 -29.43 15.75
N GLU A 2 -96.88 -30.63 16.32
CA GLU A 2 -95.58 -31.33 16.43
C GLU A 2 -94.84 -31.55 15.09
N ASN A 3 -95.54 -31.95 14.02
CA ASN A 3 -94.89 -32.15 12.70
C ASN A 3 -94.36 -30.85 12.06
N LEU A 4 -94.93 -29.69 12.40
CA LEU A 4 -94.43 -28.39 11.92
C LEU A 4 -93.20 -27.96 12.72
N LEU A 5 -93.21 -28.14 14.05
CA LEU A 5 -92.07 -27.84 14.92
C LEU A 5 -90.87 -28.73 14.62
N ASN A 6 -91.07 -30.03 14.39
CA ASN A 6 -89.99 -30.96 14.04
C ASN A 6 -89.38 -30.67 12.66
N ASN A 7 -90.19 -30.26 11.68
CA ASN A 7 -89.67 -29.82 10.38
C ASN A 7 -88.87 -28.53 10.49
N ILE A 8 -89.36 -27.53 11.24
CA ILE A 8 -88.63 -26.27 11.45
C ILE A 8 -87.28 -26.53 12.17
N PHE A 9 -87.27 -27.40 13.17
CA PHE A 9 -86.04 -27.78 13.87
C PHE A 9 -85.07 -28.52 12.94
N SER A 10 -85.55 -29.50 12.16
CA SER A 10 -84.70 -30.29 11.26
C SER A 10 -84.09 -29.42 10.14
N TYR A 11 -84.88 -28.51 9.54
CA TYR A 11 -84.37 -27.57 8.55
C TYR A 11 -83.33 -26.61 9.13
N SER A 12 -83.49 -26.16 10.37
CA SER A 12 -82.49 -25.27 11.02
C SER A 12 -81.16 -25.98 11.30
N VAL A 13 -81.21 -27.25 11.75
CA VAL A 13 -80.01 -28.04 12.06
C VAL A 13 -79.28 -28.43 10.78
N VAL A 14 -80.02 -28.83 9.74
CA VAL A 14 -79.45 -29.13 8.41
C VAL A 14 -78.82 -27.88 7.80
N SER A 15 -79.50 -26.73 7.88
CA SER A 15 -78.94 -25.44 7.44
C SER A 15 -77.65 -25.10 8.18
N ALA A 16 -77.62 -25.23 9.51
CA ALA A 16 -76.44 -24.93 10.31
C ALA A 16 -75.25 -25.84 9.96
N LEU A 17 -75.48 -27.14 9.76
CA LEU A 17 -74.44 -28.09 9.34
C LEU A 17 -73.89 -27.77 7.95
N ILE A 18 -74.76 -27.43 6.99
CA ILE A 18 -74.34 -27.01 5.65
C ILE A 18 -73.48 -25.76 5.73
N THR A 19 -73.89 -24.75 6.50
CA THR A 19 -73.09 -23.55 6.72
C THR A 19 -71.74 -23.89 7.32
N LEU A 20 -71.68 -24.77 8.32
CA LEU A 20 -70.44 -25.17 9.00
C LEU A 20 -69.47 -25.87 8.04
N ILE A 21 -69.97 -26.78 7.19
CA ILE A 21 -69.18 -27.47 6.17
C ILE A 21 -68.65 -26.47 5.14
N ILE A 22 -69.51 -25.59 4.61
CA ILE A 22 -69.11 -24.58 3.63
C ILE A 22 -68.05 -23.64 4.24
N THR A 23 -68.27 -23.15 5.45
CA THR A 23 -67.30 -22.27 6.15
C THR A 23 -65.96 -22.97 6.30
N LYS A 24 -65.92 -24.23 6.76
CA LYS A 24 -64.67 -24.98 6.89
C LYS A 24 -63.94 -25.18 5.57
N ILE A 25 -64.66 -25.47 4.48
CA ILE A 25 -64.06 -25.62 3.14
C ILE A 25 -63.49 -24.28 2.65
N VAL A 26 -64.24 -23.19 2.82
CA VAL A 26 -63.82 -21.85 2.41
C VAL A 26 -62.62 -21.37 3.21
N GLU A 27 -62.66 -21.50 4.54
CA GLU A 27 -61.52 -21.19 5.43
C GLU A 27 -60.26 -21.97 5.03
N GLY A 28 -60.38 -23.29 4.84
CA GLY A 28 -59.24 -24.12 4.44
C GLY A 28 -58.64 -23.73 3.08
N ARG A 29 -59.49 -23.36 2.11
CA ARG A 29 -59.02 -22.87 0.79
C ARG A 29 -58.33 -21.51 0.89
N ILE A 30 -58.89 -20.59 1.66
CA ILE A 30 -58.31 -19.27 1.89
C ILE A 30 -56.95 -19.41 2.57
N GLN A 31 -56.89 -20.18 3.66
CA GLN A 31 -55.66 -20.41 4.41
C GLN A 31 -54.58 -21.06 3.53
N SER A 32 -54.93 -22.12 2.78
CA SER A 32 -53.99 -22.75 1.84
C SER A 32 -53.48 -21.77 0.76
N SER A 33 -54.34 -20.88 0.26
CA SER A 33 -53.92 -19.86 -0.71
C SER A 33 -52.98 -18.83 -0.09
N PHE A 34 -53.24 -18.40 1.15
CA PHE A 34 -52.36 -17.47 1.86
C PHE A 34 -51.02 -18.12 2.19
N ASP A 35 -51.01 -19.37 2.66
CA ASP A 35 -49.80 -20.11 2.98
C ASP A 35 -48.91 -20.29 1.75
N LYS A 36 -49.50 -20.68 0.61
CA LYS A 36 -48.77 -20.78 -0.67
C LYS A 36 -48.18 -19.44 -1.11
N LYS A 37 -48.96 -18.35 -0.98
CA LYS A 37 -48.49 -17.02 -1.37
C LYS A 37 -47.36 -16.55 -0.45
N LEU A 38 -47.48 -16.80 0.85
CA LEU A 38 -46.46 -16.48 1.84
C LEU A 38 -45.18 -17.28 1.60
N GLU A 39 -45.28 -18.57 1.29
CA GLU A 39 -44.14 -19.43 0.99
C GLU A 39 -43.42 -18.99 -0.29
N ASN A 40 -44.17 -18.64 -1.34
CA ASN A 40 -43.60 -18.10 -2.57
C ASN A 40 -42.86 -16.78 -2.31
N ILE A 41 -43.46 -15.85 -1.58
CA ILE A 41 -42.83 -14.56 -1.21
C ILE A 41 -41.56 -14.80 -0.39
N LYS A 42 -41.60 -15.70 0.60
CA LYS A 42 -40.42 -16.07 1.40
C LYS A 42 -39.30 -16.64 0.53
N LYS A 43 -39.64 -17.51 -0.42
CA LYS A 43 -38.67 -18.11 -1.34
C LYS A 43 -38.06 -17.07 -2.27
N GLU A 44 -38.85 -16.19 -2.84
CA GLU A 44 -38.39 -15.09 -3.69
C GLU A 44 -37.44 -14.17 -2.92
N HIS A 45 -37.82 -13.72 -1.72
CA HIS A 45 -36.94 -12.91 -0.88
C HIS A 45 -35.67 -13.65 -0.46
N SER A 46 -35.76 -14.94 -0.14
CA SER A 46 -34.57 -15.72 0.24
C SER A 46 -33.59 -15.85 -0.92
N LEU A 47 -34.10 -16.05 -2.14
CA LEU A 47 -33.29 -16.07 -3.35
C LEU A 47 -32.67 -14.69 -3.64
N GLU A 48 -33.43 -13.62 -3.46
CA GLU A 48 -32.97 -12.25 -3.67
C GLU A 48 -31.90 -11.86 -2.64
N ILE A 49 -32.10 -12.16 -1.35
CA ILE A 49 -31.12 -11.94 -0.29
C ILE A 49 -29.84 -12.72 -0.56
N ALA A 50 -29.95 -13.99 -0.98
CA ALA A 50 -28.79 -14.80 -1.32
C ALA A 50 -28.02 -14.24 -2.52
N LYS A 51 -28.73 -13.74 -3.55
CA LYS A 51 -28.12 -13.05 -4.69
C LYS A 51 -27.37 -11.80 -4.23
N PHE A 52 -27.99 -10.95 -3.42
CA PHE A 52 -27.33 -9.74 -2.90
C PHE A 52 -26.11 -10.07 -2.04
N HIS A 53 -26.16 -11.10 -1.20
CA HIS A 53 -24.98 -11.52 -0.43
C HIS A 53 -23.85 -11.96 -1.35
N THR A 54 -24.15 -12.78 -2.37
CA THR A 54 -23.16 -13.25 -3.34
C THR A 54 -22.55 -12.09 -4.13
N GLU A 55 -23.36 -11.12 -4.52
CA GLU A 55 -22.90 -9.92 -5.23
C GLU A 55 -22.00 -9.05 -4.34
N ILE A 56 -22.40 -8.81 -3.09
CA ILE A 56 -21.60 -8.08 -2.11
C ILE A 56 -20.25 -8.77 -1.88
N ASP A 57 -20.25 -10.09 -1.70
CA ASP A 57 -19.01 -10.84 -1.45
C ASP A 57 -18.10 -10.84 -2.68
N SER A 58 -18.66 -10.92 -3.88
CA SER A 58 -17.92 -10.76 -5.14
C SER A 58 -17.30 -9.38 -5.27
N LEU A 59 -18.05 -8.32 -4.96
CA LEU A 59 -17.56 -6.94 -4.98
C LEU A 59 -16.44 -6.73 -3.93
N LYS A 60 -16.64 -7.21 -2.70
CA LYS A 60 -15.62 -7.17 -1.64
C LYS A 60 -14.35 -7.91 -2.06
N ALA A 61 -14.48 -9.11 -2.63
CA ALA A 61 -13.34 -9.89 -3.09
C ALA A 61 -12.57 -9.15 -4.19
N LYS A 62 -13.27 -8.52 -5.14
CA LYS A 62 -12.66 -7.73 -6.21
C LYS A 62 -11.95 -6.48 -5.68
N GLU A 63 -12.55 -5.78 -4.74
CA GLU A 63 -11.95 -4.59 -4.12
C GLU A 63 -10.72 -4.96 -3.29
N ASN A 64 -10.83 -5.99 -2.44
CA ASN A 64 -9.72 -6.54 -1.68
C ASN A 64 -8.57 -6.97 -2.61
N PHE A 65 -8.88 -7.64 -3.73
CA PHE A 65 -7.86 -8.03 -4.70
C PHE A 65 -7.12 -6.81 -5.29
N LYS A 66 -7.86 -5.76 -5.71
CA LYS A 66 -7.26 -4.52 -6.23
C LYS A 66 -6.41 -3.84 -5.17
N PHE A 67 -6.91 -3.72 -3.94
CA PHE A 67 -6.20 -3.14 -2.82
C PHE A 67 -4.89 -3.90 -2.55
N THR A 68 -4.95 -5.23 -2.43
CA THR A 68 -3.76 -6.07 -2.23
C THR A 68 -2.76 -5.90 -3.36
N LYS A 69 -3.20 -5.89 -4.63
CA LYS A 69 -2.29 -5.72 -5.77
C LYS A 69 -1.60 -4.36 -5.79
N LEU A 70 -2.32 -3.30 -5.45
CA LEU A 70 -1.74 -1.97 -5.33
C LEU A 70 -0.69 -1.91 -4.20
N HIS A 71 -0.98 -2.52 -3.06
CA HIS A 71 -0.04 -2.59 -1.94
C HIS A 71 1.20 -3.44 -2.27
N GLU A 72 1.03 -4.58 -2.95
CA GLU A 72 2.15 -5.39 -3.45
C GLU A 72 3.07 -4.58 -4.36
N GLN A 73 2.49 -3.85 -5.32
CA GLN A 73 3.27 -2.98 -6.22
C GLN A 73 3.99 -1.88 -5.45
N ARG A 74 3.30 -1.22 -4.52
CA ARG A 74 3.91 -0.19 -3.67
C ARG A 74 5.07 -0.74 -2.85
N PHE A 75 4.95 -1.93 -2.27
CA PHE A 75 6.02 -2.57 -1.49
C PHE A 75 7.22 -2.94 -2.36
N GLU A 76 6.98 -3.42 -3.58
CA GLU A 76 8.05 -3.72 -4.52
C GLU A 76 8.79 -2.45 -4.94
N VAL A 77 8.08 -1.35 -5.19
CA VAL A 77 8.68 -0.04 -5.47
C VAL A 77 9.50 0.45 -4.29
N LEU A 78 8.97 0.42 -3.07
CA LEU A 78 9.71 0.82 -1.86
C LEU A 78 10.98 0.00 -1.68
N LYS A 79 10.90 -1.33 -1.83
CA LYS A 79 12.06 -2.23 -1.72
C LYS A 79 13.14 -1.88 -2.76
N ASN A 80 12.74 -1.69 -4.01
CA ASN A 80 13.68 -1.39 -5.08
C ASN A 80 14.29 0.01 -4.92
N THR A 81 13.50 1.01 -4.57
CA THR A 81 14.01 2.36 -4.24
C THR A 81 15.02 2.30 -3.10
N TYR A 82 14.74 1.55 -2.02
CA TYR A 82 15.70 1.39 -0.93
C TYR A 82 17.00 0.70 -1.38
N SER A 83 16.90 -0.28 -2.28
CA SER A 83 18.07 -0.94 -2.90
C SER A 83 18.92 0.07 -3.67
N TYR A 84 18.29 0.89 -4.53
CA TYR A 84 18.98 1.95 -5.28
C TYR A 84 19.66 2.96 -4.35
N ILE A 85 18.94 3.44 -3.33
CA ILE A 85 19.49 4.36 -2.31
C ILE A 85 20.74 3.78 -1.66
N ASN A 86 20.72 2.51 -1.25
CA ASN A 86 21.88 1.87 -0.62
C ASN A 86 23.06 1.71 -1.59
N ASN A 87 22.79 1.36 -2.86
CA ASN A 87 23.83 1.22 -3.87
C ASN A 87 24.50 2.58 -4.14
N THR A 88 23.70 3.62 -4.35
CA THR A 88 24.16 5.00 -4.51
C THR A 88 25.01 5.46 -3.33
N LYS A 89 24.52 5.24 -2.09
CA LYS A 89 25.29 5.58 -0.89
C LYS A 89 26.63 4.83 -0.84
N SER A 90 26.61 3.53 -1.14
CA SER A 90 27.80 2.68 -1.11
C SER A 90 28.85 3.17 -2.10
N ASP A 91 28.45 3.47 -3.34
CA ASP A 91 29.36 3.93 -4.37
C ASP A 91 29.85 5.37 -4.11
N LEU A 92 29.00 6.25 -3.57
CA LEU A 92 29.43 7.56 -3.07
C LEU A 92 30.47 7.42 -1.95
N SER A 93 30.24 6.52 -0.99
CA SER A 93 31.17 6.30 0.12
C SER A 93 32.53 5.82 -0.38
N LYS A 94 32.56 4.85 -1.31
CA LYS A 94 33.82 4.39 -1.94
C LYS A 94 34.53 5.51 -2.70
N TYR A 95 33.77 6.35 -3.41
CA TYR A 95 34.32 7.49 -4.14
C TYR A 95 35.01 8.50 -3.20
N VAL A 96 34.36 8.82 -2.08
CA VAL A 96 34.84 9.80 -1.11
C VAL A 96 35.94 9.22 -0.19
N ASP A 97 35.83 7.96 0.25
CA ASP A 97 36.74 7.32 1.22
C ASP A 97 38.15 7.07 0.68
N LEU A 98 38.31 6.98 -0.64
CA LEU A 98 39.61 6.84 -1.31
C LEU A 98 40.62 7.92 -0.89
N MET A 99 40.16 9.09 -0.46
CA MET A 99 41.03 10.20 -0.03
C MET A 99 41.31 10.21 1.48
N LYS A 100 40.57 9.43 2.29
CA LYS A 100 40.87 9.25 3.72
C LYS A 100 42.06 8.30 3.95
N THR A 101 42.28 7.35 3.02
CA THR A 101 43.26 6.27 3.15
C THR A 101 44.43 6.36 2.18
N ALA A 102 44.37 7.21 1.13
CA ALA A 102 45.49 7.38 0.20
C ALA A 102 46.66 8.14 0.85
N SER A 103 47.62 7.38 1.36
CA SER A 103 49.01 7.81 1.41
C SER A 103 49.44 8.24 0.01
N ILE A 104 49.77 9.52 -0.12
CA ILE A 104 50.79 10.12 -0.97
C ILE A 104 51.38 9.12 -2.01
N ASP A 105 51.02 9.31 -3.29
CA ASP A 105 51.75 8.91 -4.51
C ASP A 105 51.34 7.70 -5.39
N SER A 106 50.21 6.99 -5.23
CA SER A 106 49.94 5.87 -6.18
C SER A 106 48.51 5.49 -6.55
N THR A 107 47.46 6.22 -6.17
CA THR A 107 46.12 5.89 -6.69
C THR A 107 45.99 6.36 -8.14
N ASP A 108 46.00 5.41 -9.07
CA ASP A 108 45.80 5.60 -10.51
C ASP A 108 44.59 6.53 -10.76
N GLU A 109 44.78 7.61 -11.50
CA GLU A 109 43.68 8.51 -11.88
C GLU A 109 42.57 7.76 -12.62
N GLN A 110 42.92 6.66 -13.30
CA GLN A 110 41.93 5.74 -13.90
C GLN A 110 41.00 5.13 -12.84
N TYR A 111 41.54 4.67 -11.70
CA TYR A 111 40.73 4.08 -10.62
C TYR A 111 39.81 5.10 -9.95
N LYS A 112 40.26 6.36 -9.80
CA LYS A 112 39.41 7.45 -9.30
C LYS A 112 38.28 7.79 -10.27
N GLN A 113 38.59 7.84 -11.56
CA GLN A 113 37.58 8.07 -12.61
C GLN A 113 36.57 6.93 -12.67
N GLU A 114 37.01 5.68 -12.48
CA GLU A 114 36.12 4.52 -12.41
C GLU A 114 35.12 4.63 -11.26
N LEU A 115 35.58 4.98 -10.05
CA LEU A 115 34.70 5.14 -8.90
C LEU A 115 33.74 6.32 -9.02
N HIS A 116 34.20 7.45 -9.58
CA HIS A 116 33.31 8.55 -9.92
C HIS A 116 32.24 8.11 -10.93
N GLY A 117 32.65 7.43 -12.00
CA GLY A 117 31.73 6.90 -13.02
C GLY A 117 30.72 5.91 -12.45
N ASN A 118 31.14 5.05 -11.51
CA ASN A 118 30.24 4.13 -10.79
C ASN A 118 29.21 4.89 -9.96
N PHE A 119 29.64 5.91 -9.20
CA PHE A 119 28.71 6.77 -8.45
C PHE A 119 27.70 7.45 -9.38
N ILE A 120 28.15 8.12 -10.44
CA ILE A 120 27.25 8.82 -11.39
C ILE A 120 26.24 7.84 -11.99
N LYS A 121 26.69 6.67 -12.43
CA LYS A 121 25.81 5.63 -12.97
C LYS A 121 24.77 5.15 -11.95
N SER A 122 25.18 4.93 -10.69
CA SER A 122 24.26 4.52 -9.63
C SER A 122 23.23 5.62 -9.32
N GLN A 123 23.65 6.88 -9.30
CA GLN A 123 22.80 8.05 -9.09
C GLN A 123 21.78 8.24 -10.23
N GLU A 124 22.20 8.12 -11.48
CA GLU A 124 21.31 8.19 -12.64
C GLU A 124 20.26 7.09 -12.63
N GLN A 125 20.67 5.85 -12.32
CA GLN A 125 19.75 4.72 -12.21
C GLN A 125 18.72 4.93 -11.09
N PHE A 126 19.18 5.42 -9.94
CA PHE A 126 18.31 5.77 -8.82
C PHE A 126 17.31 6.87 -9.19
N ILE A 127 17.77 8.02 -9.70
CA ILE A 127 16.92 9.15 -10.06
C ILE A 127 15.90 8.74 -11.11
N LYS A 128 16.32 8.00 -12.14
CA LYS A 128 15.41 7.51 -13.18
C LYS A 128 14.34 6.60 -12.59
N TYR A 129 14.73 5.58 -11.83
CA TYR A 129 13.77 4.66 -11.22
C TYR A 129 12.81 5.38 -10.27
N PHE A 130 13.32 6.28 -9.43
CA PHE A 130 12.51 7.05 -8.50
C PHE A 130 11.52 7.96 -9.23
N GLY A 131 11.99 8.71 -10.24
CA GLY A 131 11.16 9.57 -11.08
C GLY A 131 10.05 8.82 -11.82
N ASP A 132 10.37 7.65 -12.37
CA ASP A 132 9.39 6.79 -13.06
C ASP A 132 8.31 6.22 -12.12
N ASN A 133 8.54 6.25 -10.80
CA ASN A 133 7.69 5.61 -9.79
C ASN A 133 7.10 6.58 -8.74
N LEU A 134 7.13 7.90 -8.98
CA LEU A 134 6.66 8.92 -8.02
C LEU A 134 5.23 8.69 -7.50
N ILE A 135 4.34 8.16 -8.33
CA ILE A 135 2.93 7.87 -7.96
C ILE A 135 2.78 6.94 -6.74
N PHE A 136 3.81 6.17 -6.40
CA PHE A 136 3.79 5.24 -5.27
C PHE A 136 4.28 5.84 -3.94
N PHE A 137 4.74 7.09 -3.97
CA PHE A 137 5.26 7.80 -2.80
C PHE A 137 4.23 8.81 -2.28
N SER A 138 4.27 9.06 -0.98
CA SER A 138 3.62 10.25 -0.43
C SER A 138 4.51 11.46 -0.68
N GLU A 139 3.92 12.66 -0.73
CA GLU A 139 4.65 13.91 -0.91
C GLU A 139 5.81 14.07 0.10
N ASN A 140 5.59 13.70 1.37
CA ASN A 140 6.64 13.70 2.38
C ASN A 140 7.81 12.77 2.02
N LEU A 141 7.50 11.55 1.59
CA LEU A 141 8.53 10.56 1.28
C LEU A 141 9.26 10.92 -0.02
N GLU A 142 8.55 11.49 -0.98
CA GLU A 142 9.11 12.05 -2.19
C GLU A 142 10.17 13.11 -1.85
N ASN A 143 9.84 14.08 -0.99
CA ASN A 143 10.76 15.13 -0.58
C ASN A 143 12.01 14.57 0.13
N ILE A 144 11.84 13.65 1.07
CA ILE A 144 12.99 13.08 1.81
C ILE A 144 13.91 12.28 0.87
N VAL A 145 13.35 11.55 -0.09
CA VAL A 145 14.13 10.79 -1.08
C VAL A 145 14.80 11.72 -2.10
N ALA A 146 14.17 12.84 -2.46
CA ALA A 146 14.77 13.88 -3.29
C ALA A 146 15.93 14.59 -2.55
N ASP A 147 15.77 14.89 -1.27
CA ASP A 147 16.81 15.47 -0.43
C ASP A 147 18.04 14.57 -0.36
N PHE A 148 17.85 13.24 -0.28
CA PHE A 148 18.95 12.28 -0.39
C PHE A 148 19.69 12.43 -1.73
N ALA A 149 18.97 12.50 -2.84
CA ALA A 149 19.58 12.65 -4.17
C ALA A 149 20.41 13.94 -4.27
N LEU A 150 19.86 15.05 -3.77
CA LEU A 150 20.52 16.36 -3.75
C LEU A 150 21.77 16.34 -2.87
N GLU A 151 21.69 15.78 -1.66
CA GLU A 151 22.82 15.70 -0.75
C GLU A 151 23.96 14.85 -1.33
N CYS A 152 23.64 13.73 -2.00
CA CYS A 152 24.64 12.93 -2.72
C CYS A 152 25.36 13.76 -3.81
N MET A 153 24.63 14.58 -4.56
CA MET A 153 25.23 15.47 -5.57
C MET A 153 26.08 16.56 -4.91
N HIS A 154 25.62 17.16 -3.81
CA HIS A 154 26.38 18.16 -3.07
C HIS A 154 27.72 17.59 -2.59
N ILE A 155 27.71 16.40 -1.98
CA ILE A 155 28.94 15.72 -1.52
C ILE A 155 29.90 15.45 -2.68
N SER A 156 29.39 14.93 -3.81
CA SER A 156 30.23 14.66 -4.98
C SER A 156 30.83 15.94 -5.57
N ASN A 157 30.05 17.02 -5.66
CA ASN A 157 30.51 18.30 -6.19
C ASN A 157 31.51 18.99 -5.27
N ASP A 158 31.28 18.97 -3.95
CA ASP A 158 32.21 19.49 -2.96
C ASP A 158 33.54 18.73 -3.02
N TYR A 159 33.50 17.42 -3.23
CA TYR A 159 34.68 16.59 -3.44
C TYR A 159 35.45 17.00 -4.71
N ASP A 160 34.76 17.16 -5.84
CA ASP A 160 35.39 17.56 -7.12
C ASP A 160 35.97 18.98 -7.06
N THR A 161 35.29 19.89 -6.38
CA THR A 161 35.73 21.29 -6.22
C THR A 161 36.94 21.40 -5.30
N ASN A 162 36.99 20.60 -4.22
CA ASN A 162 38.13 20.56 -3.32
C ASN A 162 39.36 19.86 -3.92
N LYS A 163 39.20 18.99 -4.93
CA LYS A 163 40.29 18.45 -5.78
C LYS A 163 41.03 19.54 -6.57
N ILE A 164 40.34 20.62 -6.98
CA ILE A 164 40.91 21.71 -7.78
C ILE A 164 41.85 22.59 -6.94
N PHE A 165 41.63 22.65 -5.62
CA PHE A 165 42.57 23.28 -4.68
C PHE A 165 43.69 22.31 -4.28
N LYS A 166 44.61 22.01 -5.21
CA LYS A 166 45.94 21.50 -4.87
C LYS A 166 46.70 22.57 -4.09
N ILE A 167 46.48 22.63 -2.78
CA ILE A 167 47.22 23.51 -1.87
C ILE A 167 48.57 22.83 -1.60
N PRO A 168 49.71 23.54 -1.78
CA PRO A 168 51.03 23.02 -1.45
C PRO A 168 51.09 22.52 0.00
N LEU A 169 51.89 21.48 0.18
CA LEU A 169 52.09 20.67 1.39
C LEU A 169 52.63 21.49 2.58
N ASP A 170 51.86 22.42 3.15
CA ASP A 170 52.29 23.15 4.35
C ASP A 170 51.17 23.60 5.30
N THR A 171 50.01 22.91 5.30
CA THR A 171 48.94 23.27 6.25
C THR A 171 48.24 22.05 6.84
N ALA A 172 48.88 21.44 7.84
CA ALA A 172 48.25 20.47 8.75
C ALA A 172 46.98 21.01 9.44
N ARG A 173 46.77 22.34 9.47
CA ARG A 173 45.53 23.00 9.93
C ARG A 173 44.40 23.04 8.89
N LYS A 174 44.68 22.95 7.59
CA LYS A 174 43.66 22.91 6.53
C LYS A 174 43.16 21.49 6.25
N SER A 175 44.02 20.47 6.40
CA SER A 175 43.59 19.07 6.32
C SER A 175 42.58 18.71 7.41
N GLN A 176 42.74 19.27 8.61
CA GLN A 176 41.82 19.06 9.74
C GLN A 176 40.44 19.69 9.49
N LYS A 177 40.40 20.90 8.92
CA LYS A 177 39.13 21.59 8.58
C LYS A 177 38.38 20.92 7.43
N ASN A 178 39.11 20.38 6.45
CA ASN A 178 38.51 19.60 5.37
C ASN A 178 38.00 18.25 5.89
N ALA A 179 38.76 17.56 6.75
CA ALA A 179 38.32 16.34 7.41
C ALA A 179 37.08 16.55 8.29
N GLU A 180 36.97 17.68 8.99
CA GLU A 180 35.76 18.08 9.73
C GLU A 180 34.55 18.28 8.81
N SER A 181 34.71 18.94 7.65
CA SER A 181 33.63 19.08 6.67
C SER A 181 33.15 17.73 6.11
N TYR A 182 34.07 16.78 5.89
CA TYR A 182 33.72 15.42 5.45
C TYR A 182 33.05 14.59 6.54
N LEU A 183 33.35 14.83 7.83
CA LEU A 183 32.65 14.22 8.96
C LEU A 183 31.21 14.75 9.07
N THR A 184 31.00 16.06 8.89
CA THR A 184 29.64 16.65 8.92
C THR A 184 28.76 16.27 7.72
N LEU A 185 29.34 15.95 6.57
CA LEU A 185 28.60 15.51 5.38
C LEU A 185 28.10 14.04 5.51
N ASP A 186 28.85 13.19 6.20
CA ASP A 186 28.42 11.82 6.52
C ASP A 186 27.23 11.81 7.49
N ASP A 187 27.19 12.79 8.41
CA ASP A 187 26.09 12.98 9.36
C ASP A 187 24.75 13.31 8.66
N ASN A 188 24.74 14.25 7.70
CA ASN A 188 23.52 14.63 6.98
C ASN A 188 22.90 13.46 6.20
N ILE A 189 23.71 12.76 5.40
CA ILE A 189 23.25 11.55 4.69
C ILE A 189 22.81 10.48 5.69
N TYR A 190 23.50 10.31 6.81
CA TYR A 190 23.09 9.37 7.84
C TYR A 190 21.69 9.68 8.39
N PHE A 191 21.39 10.95 8.71
CA PHE A 191 20.08 11.36 9.20
C PHE A 191 19.00 11.12 8.13
N ILE A 192 19.23 11.54 6.89
CA ILE A 192 18.27 11.32 5.79
C ILE A 192 18.01 9.82 5.60
N MET A 193 19.06 9.00 5.54
CA MET A 193 18.96 7.54 5.43
C MET A 193 18.16 6.92 6.58
N LYS A 194 18.38 7.40 7.80
CA LYS A 194 17.65 6.92 8.98
C LYS A 194 16.17 7.27 8.87
N THR A 195 15.83 8.49 8.47
CA THR A 195 14.45 8.93 8.24
C THR A 195 13.77 8.10 7.16
N ILE A 196 14.42 7.92 6.00
CA ILE A 196 13.91 7.07 4.90
C ILE A 196 13.63 5.66 5.40
N LYS A 197 14.57 5.07 6.14
CA LYS A 197 14.42 3.72 6.69
C LYS A 197 13.23 3.62 7.64
N THR A 198 13.05 4.60 8.53
CA THR A 198 11.91 4.63 9.46
C THR A 198 10.59 4.74 8.72
N GLU A 199 10.48 5.66 7.75
CA GLU A 199 9.26 5.82 6.94
C GLU A 199 8.94 4.55 6.13
N PHE A 200 9.96 3.91 5.53
CA PHE A 200 9.77 2.68 4.76
C PHE A 200 9.31 1.53 5.67
N ARG A 201 9.89 1.40 6.86
CA ARG A 201 9.50 0.36 7.84
C ARG A 201 8.08 0.56 8.37
N TYR A 202 7.69 1.81 8.59
CA TYR A 202 6.31 2.18 8.96
C TYR A 202 5.33 1.77 7.87
N LEU A 203 5.62 2.11 6.60
CA LEU A 203 4.76 1.75 5.46
C LEU A 203 4.68 0.24 5.22
N LEU A 204 5.75 -0.50 5.53
CA LEU A 204 5.79 -1.96 5.46
C LEU A 204 5.13 -2.65 6.66
N GLY A 205 4.72 -1.90 7.69
CA GLY A 205 4.10 -2.45 8.91
C GLY A 205 5.06 -3.24 9.79
N THR A 206 6.37 -3.02 9.66
CA THR A 206 7.40 -3.73 10.44
C THR A 206 7.67 -3.12 11.82
N ASP A 207 7.13 -1.92 12.06
CA ASP A 207 7.21 -1.17 13.32
C ASP A 207 5.82 -0.92 13.94
N LEU A 208 4.83 -1.79 13.63
CA LEU A 208 3.49 -1.81 14.24
C LEU A 208 3.46 -2.64 15.53
#